data_AF-A0A3N4K072-F1
#
_entry.id   AF-A0A3N4K072-F1
#
_cell.length_a   1.000
_cell.length_b   1.000
_cell.length_c   1.000
_cell.angle_alpha   90.00
_cell.angle_beta   90.00
_cell.angle_gamma   90.00
#
_symmetry.space_group_name_H-M   'P 1'
#
loop_
_entity.id
_entity.type
_entity.pdbx_description
1 polymer ?
#
loop_
_entity_poly.entity_id
_entity_poly.type
_entity_poly.pdbx_seq_one_letter_code
_entity_poly.pdbx_strand_id
1 'polypeptide(L)'
;MGFTYGEVRKSVNIDGHEREDVVKYWKDIFLPLWDKGEKPIVFITHDESTFNANDGKCRIWKEEGKQPLQAKSHGQRIMVSGFLTPGRCLKVPDTIPDEELFRDLM
;
A
#
# COMPACT_ATOMS: atom_id res chain seq x y z
N MET A 1 25.20 27.10 23.20
CA MET A 1 24.12 26.88 22.20
C MET A 1 23.83 25.38 22.21
N GLY A 2 22.81 24.96 22.96
CA GLY A 2 22.63 23.57 23.40
C GLY A 2 21.53 22.82 22.65
N PHE A 3 21.70 22.62 21.35
CA PHE A 3 20.83 21.73 20.57
C PHE A 3 21.59 20.47 20.17
N THR A 4 20.99 19.31 20.37
CA THR A 4 21.55 18.01 19.99
C THR A 4 20.68 17.36 18.91
N TYR A 5 21.33 16.71 17.94
CA TYR A 5 20.67 15.99 16.86
C TYR A 5 20.46 14.53 17.24
N GLY A 6 19.27 13.98 17.02
CA GLY A 6 18.96 12.59 17.33
C GLY A 6 17.96 11.96 16.37
N GLU A 7 18.06 10.63 16.23
CA GLU A 7 17.15 9.81 15.42
C GLU A 7 16.30 8.93 16.35
N VAL A 8 14.97 8.99 16.22
CA VAL A 8 14.01 8.18 16.97
C VAL A 8 13.40 7.15 16.03
N ARG A 9 13.88 5.91 16.02
CA ARG A 9 13.40 4.90 15.07
C ARG A 9 12.00 4.39 15.44
N LYS A 10 11.04 4.52 14.53
CA LYS A 10 9.86 3.65 14.48
C LYS A 10 10.25 2.35 13.74
N SER A 11 9.84 1.21 14.27
CA SER A 11 10.02 -0.10 13.62
C SER A 11 9.17 -0.18 12.36
N VAL A 12 9.78 -0.55 11.23
CA VAL A 12 9.07 -0.91 10.00
C VAL A 12 8.39 -2.26 10.25
N ASN A 13 7.07 -2.31 10.10
CA ASN A 13 6.34 -3.58 10.06
C ASN A 13 6.38 -4.09 8.63
N ILE A 14 7.02 -5.24 8.40
CA ILE A 14 6.94 -5.97 7.15
C ILE A 14 5.83 -6.99 7.36
N ASP A 15 4.65 -6.73 6.81
CA ASP A 15 3.59 -7.74 6.77
C ASP A 15 3.84 -8.63 5.55
N GLY A 16 4.11 -9.90 5.82
CA GLY A 16 4.48 -10.90 4.83
C GLY A 16 3.59 -12.12 5.01
N HIS A 17 2.29 -11.94 4.82
CA HIS A 17 1.32 -13.04 4.85
C HIS A 17 0.72 -13.26 3.46
N GLU A 18 1.29 -14.21 2.72
CA GLU A 18 0.68 -14.71 1.49
C GLU A 18 -0.50 -15.63 1.87
N ARG A 19 -1.71 -15.28 1.41
CA ARG A 19 -2.89 -16.10 1.67
C ARG A 19 -2.84 -17.39 0.84
N GLU A 20 -3.28 -18.49 1.45
CA GLU A 20 -3.25 -19.84 0.86
C GLU A 20 -4.02 -19.94 -0.47
N ASP A 21 -5.13 -19.21 -0.60
CA ASP A 21 -5.94 -19.16 -1.82
C ASP A 21 -5.21 -18.48 -2.99
N VAL A 22 -4.43 -17.43 -2.70
CA VAL A 22 -3.58 -16.76 -3.68
C VAL A 22 -2.48 -17.69 -4.18
N VAL A 23 -1.82 -18.40 -3.26
CA VAL A 23 -0.77 -19.37 -3.59
C VAL A 23 -1.33 -20.52 -4.43
N LYS A 24 -2.51 -21.02 -4.07
CA LYS A 24 -3.19 -22.10 -4.81
C LYS A 24 -3.58 -21.64 -6.21
N TYR A 25 -4.19 -20.47 -6.35
CA TYR A 25 -4.52 -19.90 -7.66
C TYR A 25 -3.28 -19.78 -8.55
N TRP A 26 -2.18 -19.27 -7.97
CA TRP A 26 -0.94 -19.08 -8.72
C TRP A 26 -0.37 -20.41 -9.24
N LYS A 27 -0.34 -21.43 -8.39
CA LYS A 27 0.19 -22.77 -8.75
C LYS A 27 -0.72 -23.55 -9.70
N ASP A 28 -2.02 -23.59 -9.42
CA ASP A 28 -2.95 -24.51 -10.08
C ASP A 28 -3.57 -23.92 -11.36
N ILE A 29 -3.64 -22.58 -11.47
CA ILE A 29 -4.35 -21.90 -12.56
C ILE A 29 -3.39 -21.02 -13.36
N PHE A 30 -2.67 -20.11 -12.70
CA PHE A 30 -1.86 -19.10 -13.39
C PHE A 30 -0.66 -19.73 -14.13
N LEU A 31 0.15 -20.52 -13.43
CA LEU A 31 1.35 -21.15 -14.02
C LEU A 31 1.02 -22.05 -15.23
N PRO A 32 0.02 -22.95 -15.17
CA PRO A 32 -0.36 -23.75 -16.34
C PRO A 32 -0.94 -22.93 -17.50
N LEU A 33 -1.65 -21.83 -17.22
CA LEU A 33 -2.18 -20.94 -18.24
C LEU A 33 -1.05 -20.17 -18.95
N TRP A 34 -0.04 -19.74 -18.19
CA TRP A 34 1.14 -19.07 -18.70
C TRP A 34 1.93 -19.95 -19.67
N ASP A 35 2.13 -21.22 -19.31
CA ASP A 35 2.88 -22.19 -20.11
C ASP A 35 2.21 -22.49 -21.47
N LYS A 36 0.87 -22.44 -21.53
CA LYS A 36 0.13 -22.71 -22.77
C LYS A 36 0.21 -21.59 -23.81
N GLY A 37 0.43 -20.34 -23.41
CA GLY A 37 0.55 -19.20 -24.34
C GLY A 37 -0.68 -18.91 -25.21
N GLU A 38 -1.84 -19.52 -24.92
CA GLU A 38 -3.04 -19.47 -25.78
C GLU A 38 -3.79 -18.13 -25.72
N LYS A 39 -3.57 -17.33 -24.67
CA LYS A 39 -4.29 -16.07 -24.43
C LYS A 39 -3.35 -14.98 -23.94
N PRO A 40 -3.57 -13.70 -24.32
CA PRO A 40 -2.83 -12.59 -23.73
C PRO A 40 -3.15 -12.49 -22.24
N ILE A 41 -2.13 -12.65 -21.40
CA ILE A 41 -2.26 -12.53 -19.94
C ILE A 41 -1.98 -11.08 -19.56
N VAL A 42 -3.00 -10.42 -19.01
CA VAL A 42 -2.85 -9.07 -18.43
C VAL A 42 -2.63 -9.23 -16.93
N PHE A 43 -1.42 -8.92 -16.47
CA PHE A 43 -1.10 -8.95 -15.05
C PHE A 43 -1.73 -7.74 -14.35
N ILE A 44 -2.63 -8.00 -13.40
CA ILE A 44 -3.24 -6.97 -12.55
C ILE A 44 -2.83 -7.27 -11.13
N THR A 45 -2.06 -6.38 -10.51
CA THR A 45 -1.70 -6.48 -9.09
C THR A 45 -2.55 -5.53 -8.27
N HIS A 46 -2.97 -5.98 -7.10
CA HIS A 46 -3.67 -5.16 -6.12
C HIS A 46 -2.78 -5.03 -4.88
N ASP A 47 -2.72 -3.82 -4.32
CA ASP A 47 -2.02 -3.56 -3.06
C ASP A 47 -2.78 -2.51 -2.24
N GLU A 48 -2.67 -2.63 -0.92
CA GLU A 48 -3.26 -1.71 0.05
C GLU A 48 -2.16 -1.10 0.91
N SER A 49 -2.04 0.22 0.86
CA SER A 49 -1.06 0.96 1.65
C SER A 49 -1.77 1.88 2.64
N THR A 50 -1.35 1.82 3.91
CA THR A 50 -1.82 2.75 4.96
C THR A 50 -0.72 3.75 5.29
N PHE A 51 -1.02 5.04 5.12
CA PHE A 51 -0.12 6.14 5.48
C PHE A 51 -0.65 6.84 6.73
N ASN A 52 0.17 6.95 7.77
CA ASN A 52 -0.24 7.66 8.98
C ASN A 52 0.40 9.06 9.04
N ALA A 53 -0.35 10.05 9.53
CA ALA A 53 0.12 11.43 9.68
C ALA A 53 1.39 11.54 10.53
N ASN A 54 1.58 10.62 11.47
CA ASN A 54 2.74 10.60 12.35
C ASN A 54 3.88 9.68 11.84
N ASP A 55 3.85 9.22 10.58
CA ASP A 55 4.94 8.46 9.94
C ASP A 55 6.08 9.38 9.42
N GLY A 56 6.02 10.67 9.75
CA GLY A 56 7.04 11.67 9.41
C GLY A 56 8.42 11.44 10.03
N LYS A 57 9.40 12.24 9.57
CA LYS A 57 10.84 12.10 9.84
C LYS A 57 11.15 11.91 11.33
N CYS A 58 11.85 10.82 11.62
CA CYS A 58 12.43 10.46 12.90
C CYS A 58 13.61 11.35 13.36
N ARG A 59 13.88 12.47 12.67
CA ARG A 59 15.07 13.31 12.85
C ARG A 59 14.66 14.65 13.46
N ILE A 60 15.12 14.92 14.68
CA ILE A 60 14.68 16.06 15.48
C ILE A 60 15.91 16.77 16.06
N TRP A 61 15.91 18.10 16.00
CA TRP A 61 16.81 18.94 16.80
C TRP A 61 16.15 19.18 18.15
N LYS A 62 16.78 18.79 19.24
CA LYS A 62 16.24 18.97 20.60
C LYS A 62 17.16 19.82 21.46
N GLU A 63 16.58 20.70 22.27
CA GLU A 63 17.31 21.44 23.31
C GLU A 63 17.83 20.47 24.39
N GLU A 64 19.00 20.76 24.91
CA GLU A 64 19.63 20.04 26.01
C GLU A 64 18.74 20.07 27.26
N GLY A 65 18.35 18.90 27.76
CA GLY A 65 17.44 18.75 28.91
C GLY A 65 15.95 18.68 28.58
N LYS A 66 15.52 18.90 27.33
CA LYS A 66 14.11 18.73 26.91
C LYS A 66 13.94 17.50 26.02
N GLN A 67 13.04 16.61 26.41
CA GLN A 67 12.61 15.51 25.56
C GLN A 67 11.39 15.97 24.74
N PRO A 68 11.51 16.13 23.41
CA PRO A 68 10.34 16.38 22.58
C PRO A 68 9.43 15.15 22.64
N LEU A 69 8.24 15.32 23.23
CA LEU A 69 7.22 14.29 23.29
C LEU A 69 6.47 14.27 21.96
N GLN A 70 6.76 13.27 21.13
CA GLN A 70 5.94 12.98 19.96
C GLN A 70 4.67 12.26 20.43
N ALA A 71 3.52 12.63 19.86
CA ALA A 71 2.28 11.91 20.11
C ALA A 71 2.47 10.42 19.80
N LYS A 72 2.16 9.56 20.78
CA LYS A 72 2.30 8.10 20.64
C LYS A 72 1.28 7.48 19.69
N SER A 73 0.22 8.20 19.33
CA SER A 73 -0.78 7.72 18.38
C SER A 73 -0.23 7.75 16.95
N HIS A 74 -0.77 6.90 16.07
CA HIS A 74 -0.44 6.93 14.64
C HIS A 74 -0.92 8.24 13.96
N GLY A 75 -1.77 9.03 14.61
CA GLY A 75 -2.40 10.19 14.00
C GLY A 75 -3.50 9.75 13.03
N GLN A 76 -3.93 10.65 12.15
CA GLN A 76 -4.90 10.32 11.11
C GLN A 76 -4.26 9.37 10.08
N ARG A 77 -5.00 8.33 9.69
CA ARG A 77 -4.57 7.36 8.67
C ARG A 77 -5.30 7.61 7.36
N ILE A 78 -4.60 7.45 6.25
CA ILE A 78 -5.17 7.39 4.91
C ILE A 78 -4.88 6.00 4.38
N MET A 79 -5.93 5.25 4.03
CA MET A 79 -5.81 3.97 3.34
C MET A 79 -5.96 4.22 1.84
N VAL A 80 -4.97 3.78 1.08
CA VAL A 80 -4.95 3.89 -0.38
C VAL A 80 -4.92 2.47 -0.92
N SER A 81 -5.94 2.13 -1.71
CA SER A 81 -6.07 0.84 -2.37
C SER A 81 -5.99 1.07 -3.88
N GLY A 82 -5.15 0.30 -4.56
CA GLY A 82 -4.86 0.53 -5.97
C GLY A 82 -4.67 -0.77 -6.76
N PHE A 83 -5.16 -0.77 -7.99
CA PHE A 83 -4.88 -1.82 -8.97
C PHE A 83 -3.85 -1.30 -9.97
N LEU A 84 -2.77 -2.04 -10.18
CA LEU A 84 -1.68 -1.71 -11.09
C LEU A 84 -1.64 -2.71 -12.24
N THR A 85 -1.40 -2.19 -13.44
CA THR A 85 -1.07 -2.96 -14.64
C THR A 85 0.34 -2.59 -15.10
N PRO A 86 0.99 -3.36 -15.98
CA PRO A 86 2.32 -3.02 -16.49
C PRO A 86 2.44 -1.60 -17.08
N GLY A 87 1.33 -1.01 -17.54
CA GLY A 87 1.32 0.33 -18.10
C GLY A 87 1.11 1.46 -17.07
N ARG A 88 0.21 1.29 -16.10
CA ARG A 88 -0.18 2.29 -15.08
C ARG A 88 -1.23 1.74 -14.12
N CYS A 89 -1.65 2.58 -13.15
CA CYS A 89 -2.83 2.31 -12.33
C CYS A 89 -4.06 2.09 -13.23
N LEU A 90 -4.79 1.01 -12.97
CA LEU A 90 -6.08 0.73 -13.58
C LEU A 90 -7.07 1.80 -13.12
N LYS A 91 -7.73 2.45 -14.07
CA LYS A 91 -8.73 3.49 -13.81
C LYS A 91 -9.94 3.23 -14.69
N VAL A 92 -11.12 3.45 -14.12
CA VAL A 92 -12.36 3.53 -14.89
C VAL A 92 -12.23 4.72 -15.86
N PRO A 93 -12.57 4.55 -17.15
CA PRO A 93 -12.60 5.67 -18.08
C PRO A 93 -13.59 6.75 -17.61
N ASP A 94 -13.23 8.02 -17.75
CA ASP A 94 -14.07 9.17 -17.36
C ASP A 94 -15.40 9.26 -18.16
N THR A 95 -15.56 8.41 -19.18
CA THR A 95 -16.73 8.36 -20.06
C THR A 95 -17.89 7.54 -19.47
N ILE A 96 -17.62 6.71 -18.46
CA ILE A 96 -18.64 5.83 -17.85
C ILE A 96 -19.19 6.52 -16.61
N PRO A 97 -20.49 6.83 -16.55
CA PRO A 97 -21.10 7.41 -15.37
C PRO A 97 -21.21 6.38 -14.24
N ASP A 98 -21.18 6.85 -13.00
CA ASP A 98 -21.22 6.00 -11.81
C ASP A 98 -22.45 5.08 -11.81
N GLU A 99 -23.61 5.53 -12.32
CA GLU A 99 -24.82 4.72 -12.37
C GLU A 99 -24.66 3.46 -13.23
N GLU A 100 -23.85 3.51 -14.29
CA GLU A 100 -23.58 2.35 -15.14
C GLU A 100 -22.56 1.41 -14.50
N LEU A 101 -21.58 1.96 -13.78
CA LEU A 101 -20.55 1.19 -13.08
C LEU A 101 -21.14 0.28 -11.98
N PHE A 102 -22.21 0.70 -11.32
CA PHE A 102 -22.84 -0.04 -10.22
C PHE A 102 -24.02 -0.94 -10.64
N ARG A 103 -24.34 -1.04 -11.94
CA ARG A 103 -25.50 -1.83 -12.41
C ARG A 103 -25.42 -3.31 -12.08
N ASP A 104 -24.23 -3.91 -12.14
CA ASP A 104 -24.03 -5.35 -11.93
C ASP A 104 -23.92 -5.73 -10.43
N LEU A 105 -24.08 -4.75 -9.52
CA LEU A 105 -24.00 -4.92 -8.07
C LEU A 105 -25.36 -4.81 -7.37
N MET A 106 -26.45 -4.58 -8.10
CA MET A 106 -27.85 -4.69 -7.64
C MET A 106 -28.51 -5.97 -8.15
#